data_AF-A0AA93L874-F1
#
_entry.id   AF-A0AA93L874-F1
#
_cell.length_a   1.000
_cell.length_b   1.000
_cell.length_c   1.000
_cell.angle_alpha   90.00
_cell.angle_beta   90.00
_cell.angle_gamma   90.00
#
_symmetry.space_group_name_H-M   'P 1'
#
loop_
_entity.id
_entity.type
_entity.pdbx_description
1 polymer ?
#
loop_
_entity_poly.entity_id
_entity_poly.type
_entity_poly.pdbx_seq_one_letter_code
_entity_poly.pdbx_strand_id
1 'polypeptide(L)'
;MLAFADAEQAHAGSFQARVQPWLLACFGETIAADREERNHRFLEEALELVQATGCTASEAHQLVDYVFGRPVGDPPQEVGGVMVTLAALCLAHGMDLHEAAEVELARIWTKVEAIRAKQAAKPKHSPLPGPSA
;
A
#
# COMPACT_ATOMS: atom_id res chain seq x y z
N MET A 1 25.97 -20.69 26.27
CA MET A 1 25.59 -19.30 25.99
C MET A 1 25.65 -19.09 24.48
N LEU A 2 24.62 -19.54 23.77
CA LEU A 2 24.46 -19.43 22.31
C LEU A 2 22.94 -19.32 22.06
N ALA A 3 22.39 -18.12 22.16
CA ALA A 3 20.95 -17.88 21.90
C ALA A 3 20.62 -16.41 21.59
N PHE A 4 21.53 -15.67 20.94
CA PHE A 4 21.25 -14.27 20.54
C PHE A 4 21.70 -13.92 19.12
N ALA A 5 22.17 -14.88 18.32
CA ALA A 5 22.67 -14.61 16.96
C ALA A 5 21.61 -14.72 15.84
N ASP A 6 20.39 -15.20 16.12
CA ASP A 6 19.38 -15.43 15.07
C ASP A 6 18.33 -14.31 14.91
N ALA A 7 18.40 -13.24 15.71
CA ALA A 7 17.51 -12.08 15.55
C ALA A 7 18.04 -11.04 14.54
N GLU A 8 19.25 -11.24 14.02
CA GLU A 8 20.03 -10.24 13.27
C GLU A 8 20.29 -10.66 11.82
N GLN A 9 19.47 -11.56 11.25
CA GLN A 9 19.35 -11.64 9.79
C GLN A 9 18.42 -10.52 9.31
N ALA A 10 18.97 -9.30 9.36
CA ALA A 10 18.44 -8.15 8.63
C ALA A 10 18.24 -8.56 7.17
N HIS A 11 17.00 -8.47 6.69
CA HIS A 11 16.67 -8.80 5.30
C HIS A 11 17.45 -7.88 4.34
N ALA A 12 18.54 -8.38 3.77
CA ALA A 12 19.36 -7.68 2.80
C ALA A 12 18.58 -7.47 1.48
N GLY A 13 17.85 -6.36 1.36
CA GLY A 13 17.10 -5.99 0.17
C GLY A 13 16.36 -4.66 0.31
N SER A 14 15.98 -4.04 -0.81
CA SER A 14 15.16 -2.83 -0.80
C SER A 14 13.81 -3.08 -0.11
N PHE A 15 13.14 -2.02 0.35
CA PHE A 15 11.79 -2.13 0.91
C PHE A 15 10.84 -2.89 -0.04
N GLN A 16 10.87 -2.56 -1.33
CA GLN A 16 10.08 -3.24 -2.36
C GLN A 16 10.37 -4.75 -2.42
N ALA A 17 11.65 -5.16 -2.34
CA ALA A 17 12.00 -6.59 -2.34
C ALA A 17 11.46 -7.32 -1.10
N ARG A 18 11.30 -6.64 0.04
CA ARG A 18 10.75 -7.22 1.27
C ARG A 18 9.22 -7.23 1.32
N VAL A 19 8.55 -6.38 0.54
CA VAL A 19 7.08 -6.43 0.37
C VAL A 19 6.65 -7.68 -0.39
N GLN A 20 7.43 -8.14 -1.37
CA GLN A 20 7.04 -9.27 -2.23
C GLN A 20 6.78 -10.58 -1.46
N PRO A 21 7.64 -11.03 -0.52
CA PRO A 21 7.35 -12.22 0.29
C PRO A 21 6.07 -12.11 1.12
N TRP A 22 5.79 -10.93 1.69
CA TRP A 22 4.53 -10.70 2.43
C TRP A 22 3.32 -10.81 1.51
N LEU A 23 3.41 -10.22 0.32
CA LEU A 23 2.35 -10.24 -0.67
C LEU A 23 2.04 -11.69 -1.09
N LEU A 24 3.07 -12.49 -1.37
CA LEU A 24 2.93 -13.91 -1.70
C LEU A 24 2.36 -14.71 -0.52
N ALA A 25 2.82 -14.45 0.71
CA ALA A 25 2.30 -15.10 1.90
C ALA A 25 0.79 -14.82 2.08
N CYS A 26 0.34 -13.60 1.87
CA CYS A 26 -1.07 -13.24 2.05
C CYS A 26 -1.97 -13.73 0.91
N PHE A 27 -1.50 -13.65 -0.34
CA PHE A 27 -2.38 -13.68 -1.51
C PHE A 27 -2.05 -14.80 -2.51
N GLY A 28 -0.90 -15.47 -2.40
CA GLY A 28 -0.40 -16.38 -3.43
C GLY A 28 -0.04 -15.65 -4.73
N GLU A 29 0.52 -16.37 -5.70
CA GLU A 29 1.08 -15.77 -6.92
C GLU A 29 0.03 -15.04 -7.78
N THR A 30 -1.14 -15.64 -7.96
CA THR A 30 -2.18 -15.11 -8.85
C THR A 30 -2.71 -13.75 -8.39
N ILE A 31 -3.10 -13.64 -7.12
CA ILE A 31 -3.67 -12.40 -6.58
C ILE A 31 -2.56 -11.37 -6.32
N ALA A 32 -1.35 -11.81 -5.95
CA ALA A 32 -0.20 -10.91 -5.83
C ALA A 32 0.15 -10.23 -7.17
N ALA A 33 -0.04 -10.91 -8.29
CA ALA A 33 0.22 -10.40 -9.64
C ALA A 33 -1.00 -9.70 -10.30
N ASP A 34 -2.15 -9.65 -9.63
CA ASP A 34 -3.37 -9.01 -10.16
C ASP A 34 -3.23 -7.49 -10.16
N ARG A 35 -3.06 -6.93 -11.37
CA ARG A 35 -2.83 -5.49 -11.58
C ARG A 35 -4.02 -4.63 -11.16
N GLU A 36 -5.25 -5.10 -11.34
CA GLU A 36 -6.45 -4.35 -10.98
C GLU A 36 -6.59 -4.26 -9.46
N GLU A 37 -6.41 -5.39 -8.77
CA GLU A 37 -6.40 -5.43 -7.31
C GLU A 37 -5.26 -4.58 -6.73
N ARG A 38 -4.06 -4.59 -7.33
CA ARG A 38 -2.95 -3.74 -6.88
C ARG A 38 -3.24 -2.24 -7.09
N ASN A 39 -3.88 -1.87 -8.19
CA ASN A 39 -4.33 -0.50 -8.43
C ASN A 39 -5.34 -0.04 -7.37
N HIS A 40 -6.39 -0.84 -7.12
CA HIS A 40 -7.42 -0.49 -6.14
C HIS A 40 -6.85 -0.39 -4.72
N ARG A 41 -5.95 -1.31 -4.33
CA ARG A 41 -5.33 -1.25 -3.00
C ARG A 41 -4.42 -0.05 -2.82
N PHE A 42 -3.63 0.30 -3.84
CA PHE A 42 -2.84 1.53 -3.77
C PHE A 42 -3.72 2.78 -3.66
N LEU A 43 -4.79 2.86 -4.47
CA LEU A 43 -5.71 4.00 -4.44
C LEU A 43 -6.40 4.15 -3.07
N GLU A 44 -6.86 3.06 -2.47
CA GLU A 44 -7.49 3.08 -1.14
C GLU A 44 -6.52 3.59 -0.07
N GLU A 45 -5.27 3.13 -0.03
CA GLU A 45 -4.26 3.63 0.92
C GLU A 45 -3.91 5.11 0.69
N ALA A 46 -3.81 5.54 -0.58
CA ALA A 46 -3.57 6.94 -0.91
C ALA A 46 -4.73 7.83 -0.43
N LEU A 47 -5.97 7.36 -0.58
CA LEU A 47 -7.17 8.06 -0.09
C LEU A 47 -7.21 8.10 1.45
N GLU A 48 -6.89 7.00 2.12
CA GLU A 48 -6.80 6.95 3.59
C GLU A 48 -5.74 7.91 4.12
N LEU A 49 -4.56 7.99 3.49
CA LEU A 49 -3.50 8.93 3.87
C LEU A 49 -3.96 10.38 3.70
N VAL A 50 -4.49 10.77 2.53
CA VAL A 50 -4.89 12.17 2.32
C VAL A 50 -6.07 12.55 3.20
N GLN A 51 -6.99 11.62 3.48
CA GLN A 51 -8.06 11.83 4.46
C GLN A 51 -7.49 12.10 5.86
N ALA A 52 -6.51 11.30 6.30
CA ALA A 52 -5.86 11.46 7.59
C ALA A 52 -5.10 12.80 7.71
N THR A 53 -4.65 13.36 6.59
CA THR A 53 -3.99 14.67 6.52
C THR A 53 -4.94 15.84 6.21
N GLY A 54 -6.26 15.59 6.18
CA GLY A 54 -7.29 16.64 6.10
C GLY A 54 -7.88 16.93 4.72
N CYS A 55 -7.55 16.14 3.68
CA CYS A 55 -8.20 16.23 2.37
C CYS A 55 -9.65 15.76 2.47
N THR A 56 -10.57 16.54 1.91
CA THR A 56 -11.99 16.20 1.85
C THR A 56 -12.30 15.28 0.66
N ALA A 57 -13.39 14.51 0.76
CA ALA A 57 -13.86 13.71 -0.37
C ALA A 57 -14.19 14.57 -1.61
N SER A 58 -14.63 15.82 -1.41
CA SER A 58 -14.89 16.77 -2.51
C SER A 58 -13.59 17.13 -3.25
N GLU A 59 -12.53 17.46 -2.52
CA GLU A 59 -11.21 17.76 -3.11
C GLU A 59 -10.64 16.53 -3.82
N ALA A 60 -10.76 15.34 -3.23
CA ALA A 60 -10.34 14.09 -3.85
C ALA A 60 -11.07 13.85 -5.20
N HIS A 61 -12.39 14.04 -5.27
CA HIS A 61 -13.15 13.90 -6.52
C HIS A 61 -12.76 14.95 -7.58
N GLN A 62 -12.48 16.19 -7.18
CA GLN A 62 -11.98 17.21 -8.13
C GLN A 62 -10.64 16.79 -8.75
N LEU A 63 -9.75 16.17 -7.97
CA LEU A 63 -8.49 15.62 -8.48
C LEU A 63 -8.70 14.41 -9.39
N VAL A 64 -9.70 13.55 -9.10
CA VAL A 64 -10.10 12.47 -10.00
C VAL A 64 -10.50 13.05 -11.37
N ASP A 65 -11.43 14.00 -11.41
CA ASP A 65 -11.87 14.62 -12.65
C ASP A 65 -10.71 15.28 -13.42
N TYR A 66 -9.82 15.96 -12.70
CA TYR A 66 -8.65 16.61 -13.28
C TYR A 66 -7.62 15.62 -13.86
N VAL A 67 -7.35 14.50 -13.18
CA VAL A 67 -6.39 13.48 -13.65
C VAL A 67 -6.98 12.68 -14.81
N PHE A 68 -8.20 12.17 -14.66
CA PHE A 68 -8.85 11.34 -15.68
C PHE A 68 -9.33 12.14 -16.90
N GLY A 69 -9.38 13.48 -16.81
CA GLY A 69 -9.64 14.37 -17.94
C GLY A 69 -8.42 14.66 -18.83
N ARG A 70 -7.24 14.11 -18.53
CA ARG A 70 -5.98 14.32 -19.28
C ARG A 70 -5.54 13.05 -20.02
N PRO A 71 -4.64 13.14 -21.02
CA PRO A 71 -4.03 11.96 -21.63
C PRO A 71 -3.33 11.08 -20.59
N VAL A 72 -3.41 9.76 -20.78
CA VAL A 72 -2.78 8.78 -19.89
C VAL A 72 -1.26 8.98 -19.87
N GLY A 73 -0.67 9.01 -18.67
CA GLY A 73 0.77 9.15 -18.45
C GLY A 73 1.57 7.86 -18.62
N ASP A 74 2.89 7.98 -18.62
CA ASP A 74 3.83 6.85 -18.68
C ASP A 74 4.02 6.23 -17.28
N PRO A 75 3.77 4.92 -17.07
CA PRO A 75 3.76 4.35 -15.72
C PRO A 75 5.05 4.56 -14.90
N PRO A 76 6.27 4.39 -15.43
CA PRO A 76 7.50 4.73 -14.70
C PRO A 76 7.57 6.18 -14.23
N GLN A 77 7.12 7.13 -15.06
CA GLN A 77 7.06 8.55 -14.69
C GLN A 77 6.05 8.77 -13.55
N GLU A 78 4.87 8.18 -13.63
CA GLU A 78 3.84 8.34 -12.59
C GLU A 78 4.26 7.70 -11.26
N VAL A 79 4.98 6.56 -11.28
CA VAL A 79 5.59 5.97 -10.06
C VAL A 79 6.59 6.95 -9.44
N GLY A 80 7.43 7.60 -10.25
CA GLY A 80 8.36 8.63 -9.77
C GLY A 80 7.63 9.83 -9.16
N GLY A 81 6.56 10.30 -9.81
CA GLY A 81 5.71 11.38 -9.32
C GLY A 81 5.09 11.07 -7.96
N VAL A 82 4.50 9.87 -7.81
CA VAL A 82 3.93 9.39 -6.54
C VAL A 82 4.99 9.35 -5.43
N MET A 83 6.18 8.82 -5.70
CA MET A 83 7.24 8.72 -4.68
C MET A 83 7.69 10.09 -4.19
N VAL A 84 7.86 11.06 -5.11
CA VAL A 84 8.26 12.43 -4.77
C VAL A 84 7.19 13.15 -3.97
N THR A 85 5.91 13.04 -4.36
CA THR A 85 4.82 13.74 -3.67
C THR A 85 4.49 13.11 -2.33
N LEU A 86 4.61 11.78 -2.19
CA LEU A 86 4.48 11.09 -0.91
C LEU A 86 5.57 11.56 0.07
N ALA A 87 6.83 11.63 -0.37
CA ALA A 87 7.91 12.17 0.46
C ALA A 87 7.68 13.63 0.86
N ALA A 88 7.21 14.47 -0.07
CA ALA A 88 6.89 15.87 0.22
C ALA A 88 5.72 16.01 1.23
N LEU A 89 4.69 15.18 1.11
CA LEU A 89 3.58 15.13 2.07
C LEU A 89 4.09 14.73 3.47
N CYS A 90 4.90 13.68 3.56
CA CYS A 90 5.51 13.26 4.82
C CYS A 90 6.33 14.39 5.46
N LEU A 91 7.17 15.09 4.68
CA LEU A 91 7.93 16.25 5.16
C LEU A 91 7.02 17.37 5.68
N ALA A 92 5.95 17.71 4.96
CA ALA A 92 5.01 18.75 5.36
C ALA A 92 4.26 18.43 6.68
N HIS A 93 4.07 17.14 6.97
CA HIS A 93 3.41 16.65 8.17
C HIS A 93 4.39 16.17 9.27
N GLY A 94 5.70 16.32 9.06
CA GLY A 94 6.71 15.90 10.05
C GLY A 94 6.80 14.39 10.26
N MET A 95 6.50 13.60 9.23
CA MET A 95 6.60 12.14 9.25
C MET A 95 7.87 11.66 8.55
N ASP A 96 8.54 10.65 9.11
CA ASP A 96 9.58 9.92 8.39
C ASP A 96 8.93 8.85 7.51
N LEU A 97 9.09 9.01 6.19
CA LEU A 97 8.50 8.12 5.19
C LEU A 97 8.97 6.66 5.35
N HIS A 98 10.26 6.47 5.60
CA HIS A 98 10.86 5.15 5.65
C HIS A 98 10.51 4.44 6.95
N GLU A 99 10.58 5.14 8.08
CA GLU A 99 10.19 4.60 9.39
C GLU A 99 8.72 4.15 9.37
N ALA A 100 7.81 5.00 8.85
CA ALA A 100 6.39 4.64 8.74
C ALA A 100 6.19 3.38 7.88
N ALA A 101 6.92 3.25 6.77
CA ALA A 101 6.87 2.09 5.89
C ALA A 101 7.37 0.81 6.59
N GLU A 102 8.47 0.88 7.35
CA GLU A 102 8.99 -0.26 8.12
C GLU A 102 8.04 -0.71 9.23
N VAL A 103 7.50 0.24 9.99
CA VAL A 103 6.54 -0.04 11.06
C VAL A 103 5.31 -0.75 10.49
N GLU A 104 4.78 -0.28 9.36
CA GLU A 104 3.61 -0.89 8.73
C GLU A 104 3.93 -2.28 8.19
N LEU A 105 5.07 -2.47 7.51
CA LEU A 105 5.48 -3.77 7.00
C LEU A 105 5.65 -4.80 8.13
N ALA A 106 6.27 -4.41 9.25
CA ALA A 106 6.36 -5.26 10.42
C ALA A 106 4.97 -5.58 11.00
N ARG A 107 4.06 -4.60 11.04
CA ARG A 107 2.69 -4.77 11.55
C ARG A 107 1.88 -5.73 10.69
N ILE A 108 1.88 -5.59 9.36
CA ILE A 108 1.05 -6.42 8.47
C ILE A 108 1.49 -7.88 8.42
N TRP A 109 2.75 -8.18 8.72
CA TRP A 109 3.20 -9.56 8.93
C TRP A 109 2.50 -10.25 10.11
N THR A 110 2.12 -9.51 11.14
CA THR A 110 1.34 -10.06 12.27
C THR A 110 -0.13 -10.33 11.92
N LYS A 111 -0.60 -9.88 10.73
CA LYS A 111 -2.00 -9.94 10.31
C LYS A 111 -2.26 -10.90 9.15
N VAL A 112 -1.30 -11.73 8.75
CA VAL A 112 -1.41 -12.61 7.57
C VAL A 112 -2.70 -13.43 7.55
N GLU A 113 -3.05 -14.11 8.64
CA GLU A 113 -4.25 -14.94 8.71
C GLU A 113 -5.55 -14.13 8.61
N ALA A 114 -5.60 -12.95 9.24
CA ALA A 114 -6.75 -12.06 9.14
C ALA A 114 -6.92 -11.51 7.71
N ILE A 115 -5.80 -11.18 7.05
CA ILE A 115 -5.79 -10.70 5.67
C ILE A 115 -6.29 -11.79 4.71
N ARG A 116 -5.81 -13.04 4.89
CA ARG A 116 -6.29 -14.20 4.12
C ARG A 116 -7.78 -14.43 4.28
N ALA A 117 -8.28 -14.38 5.52
CA ALA A 117 -9.72 -14.52 5.80
C ALA A 117 -10.54 -13.42 5.13
N LYS A 118 -10.11 -12.15 5.23
CA LYS A 118 -10.77 -11.01 4.57
C LYS A 118 -10.77 -11.18 3.05
N GLN A 119 -9.66 -11.63 2.47
CA GLN A 119 -9.55 -11.86 1.03
C GLN A 119 -10.49 -12.98 0.56
N ALA A 120 -10.58 -14.08 1.30
CA ALA A 120 -11.47 -15.20 0.97
C ALA A 120 -12.96 -14.79 1.01
N ALA A 121 -13.31 -13.78 1.80
CA ALA A 121 -14.67 -13.25 1.91
C ALA A 121 -15.03 -12.16 0.87
N LYS A 122 -14.09 -11.73 0.01
CA LYS A 122 -14.36 -10.67 -0.97
C LYS A 122 -15.41 -11.09 -2.02
N PRO A 123 -16.42 -10.25 -2.31
CA PRO A 123 -17.30 -10.44 -3.46
C PRO A 123 -16.51 -10.39 -4.78
N LYS A 124 -16.82 -11.28 -5.73
CA LYS A 124 -16.01 -11.47 -6.95
C LYS A 124 -16.04 -10.34 -8.00
N HIS A 125 -16.73 -9.22 -7.77
CA HIS A 125 -16.96 -8.20 -8.83
C HIS A 125 -17.04 -6.76 -8.32
N SER A 126 -16.42 -6.42 -7.18
CA SER A 126 -16.45 -5.06 -6.66
C SER A 126 -15.07 -4.62 -6.17
N PRO A 127 -14.63 -3.38 -6.47
CA PRO A 127 -13.44 -2.80 -5.86
C PRO A 127 -13.65 -2.49 -4.37
N LEU A 128 -14.91 -2.39 -3.92
CA LEU A 128 -15.25 -2.10 -2.54
C LEU A 128 -15.26 -3.38 -1.70
N PRO A 129 -14.79 -3.33 -0.44
CA PRO A 129 -15.01 -4.44 0.49
C PRO A 129 -16.50 -4.74 0.57
N GLY A 130 -16.84 -6.03 0.75
CA GLY A 130 -18.21 -6.41 1.11
C GLY A 130 -18.66 -5.68 2.40
N PRO A 131 -19.97 -5.63 2.68
CA PRO A 131 -20.48 -4.92 3.86
C PRO A 131 -19.71 -5.36 5.11
N SER A 132 -19.24 -4.39 5.90
CA SER A 132 -18.64 -4.67 7.20
C SER A 132 -19.70 -5.36 8.08
N ALA A 133 -19.37 -6.53 8.62
CA ALA A 133 -20.20 -7.23 9.60
C ALA A 133 -20.12 -6.54 10.97
#